data_AF-A0A7R9AGA9-F1
#
_entry.id   AF-A0A7R9AGA9-F1
#
_cell.length_a   1.000
_cell.length_b   1.000
_cell.length_c   1.000
_cell.angle_alpha   90.00
_cell.angle_beta   90.00
_cell.angle_gamma   90.00
#
_symmetry.space_group_name_H-M   'P 1'
#
loop_
_entity.id
_entity.type
_entity.pdbx_description
1 polymer ?
#
loop_
_entity_poly.entity_id
_entity_poly.type
_entity_poly.pdbx_seq_one_letter_code
_entity_poly.pdbx_strand_id
1 'polypeptide(L)'
;QEPGATLEEITNGMKHVRPGKGFEPNFPLYKKIETNGKGQHPLYEYLKSACPSTSSKFYRTSRLFYEPLDGRDIRWNFEKFLVDGNGKPFKRIHPNQLPSTMEKDVALLVQRLRENATTATNAATTAATTEEAPTANATAIPRILPFPFFPISGFT
;
A
#
# COMPACT_ATOMS: atom_id res chain seq x y z
N GLN A 1 -33.08 0.60 -7.31
CA GLN A 1 -31.78 1.21 -6.97
C GLN A 1 -31.16 0.36 -5.88
N GLU A 2 -29.93 -0.14 -6.08
CA GLU A 2 -29.19 -0.77 -4.98
C GLU A 2 -28.70 0.33 -4.03
N PRO A 3 -28.93 0.23 -2.71
CA PRO A 3 -28.34 1.18 -1.77
C PRO A 3 -26.82 1.07 -1.77
N GLY A 4 -26.12 2.20 -1.71
CA GLY A 4 -24.65 2.26 -1.63
C GLY A 4 -23.97 2.59 -2.96
N ALA A 5 -24.65 3.34 -3.83
CA ALA A 5 -24.05 3.85 -5.07
C ALA A 5 -23.11 5.04 -4.79
N THR A 6 -23.43 5.84 -3.76
CA THR A 6 -22.63 7.00 -3.34
C THR A 6 -21.93 6.74 -2.02
N LEU A 7 -20.82 7.45 -1.78
CA LEU A 7 -20.12 7.38 -0.49
C LEU A 7 -21.03 7.83 0.66
N GLU A 8 -21.88 8.84 0.43
CA GLU A 8 -22.84 9.35 1.42
C GLU A 8 -23.88 8.30 1.84
N GLU A 9 -24.44 7.56 0.89
CA GLU A 9 -25.36 6.46 1.20
C GLU A 9 -24.68 5.39 2.06
N ILE A 10 -23.42 5.06 1.74
CA ILE A 10 -22.63 4.07 2.49
C ILE A 10 -22.36 4.58 3.91
N THR A 11 -21.91 5.83 4.07
CA THR A 11 -21.62 6.42 5.39
C THR A 11 -22.88 6.54 6.23
N ASN A 12 -24.00 6.96 5.65
CA ASN A 12 -25.30 7.01 6.33
C ASN A 12 -25.77 5.60 6.75
N GLY A 13 -25.57 4.60 5.88
CA GLY A 13 -25.85 3.21 6.20
C GLY A 13 -25.05 2.72 7.41
N MET A 14 -23.76 3.04 7.47
CA MET A 14 -22.91 2.69 8.63
C MET A 14 -23.30 3.45 9.89
N LYS A 15 -23.60 4.75 9.79
CA LYS A 15 -23.90 5.63 10.91
C LYS A 15 -25.26 5.34 11.55
N HIS A 16 -26.27 5.01 10.73
CA HIS A 16 -27.66 4.93 11.16
C HIS A 16 -28.28 3.53 11.08
N VAL A 17 -27.77 2.62 10.24
CA VAL A 17 -28.40 1.31 10.01
C VAL A 17 -27.57 0.18 10.60
N ARG A 18 -26.35 -0.05 10.08
CA ARG A 18 -25.44 -1.08 10.56
C ARG A 18 -24.00 -0.72 10.21
N PRO A 19 -23.09 -0.55 11.20
CA PRO A 19 -23.25 -0.88 12.63
C PRO A 19 -24.26 -0.03 13.40
N GLY A 20 -24.58 1.17 12.91
CA GLY A 20 -25.49 2.12 13.57
C GLY A 20 -24.82 2.86 14.72
N LYS A 21 -25.65 3.51 15.56
CA LYS A 21 -25.22 4.20 16.79
C LYS A 21 -24.15 5.29 16.58
N GLY A 22 -24.18 5.97 15.44
CA GLY A 22 -23.21 7.02 15.15
C GLY A 22 -21.83 6.50 14.75
N PHE A 23 -21.71 5.23 14.38
CA PHE A 23 -20.43 4.65 13.94
C PHE A 23 -19.89 5.36 12.71
N GLU A 24 -18.62 5.78 12.79
CA GLU A 24 -17.87 6.39 11.69
C GLU A 24 -16.52 5.66 11.54
N PRO A 25 -16.16 5.22 10.33
CA PRO A 25 -14.88 4.55 10.08
C PRO A 25 -13.73 5.54 10.23
N ASN A 26 -12.65 5.10 10.90
CA ASN A 26 -11.44 5.90 11.10
C ASN A 26 -10.37 5.66 10.01
N PHE A 27 -10.78 5.12 8.87
CA PHE A 27 -9.93 4.82 7.73
C PHE A 27 -10.61 5.27 6.43
N PRO A 28 -9.84 5.59 5.38
CA PRO A 28 -10.41 6.06 4.13
C PRO A 28 -11.29 4.99 3.50
N LEU A 29 -12.43 5.44 2.98
CA LEU A 29 -13.30 4.64 2.12
C LEU A 29 -13.11 5.07 0.67
N TYR A 30 -13.19 4.10 -0.22
CA TYR A 30 -13.04 4.30 -1.65
C TYR A 30 -14.36 4.05 -2.38
N LYS A 31 -14.44 4.51 -3.63
CA LYS A 31 -15.59 4.27 -4.50
C LYS A 31 -15.82 2.75 -4.67
N LYS A 32 -17.09 2.33 -4.74
CA LYS A 32 -17.47 0.96 -5.09
C LYS A 32 -16.88 0.59 -6.46
N ILE A 33 -16.18 -0.54 -6.50
CA ILE A 33 -15.57 -1.11 -7.71
C ILE A 33 -15.84 -2.62 -7.75
N GLU A 34 -15.72 -3.21 -8.93
CA GLU A 34 -15.78 -4.66 -9.10
C GLU A 34 -14.42 -5.28 -8.74
N THR A 35 -14.46 -6.37 -7.97
CA THR A 35 -13.26 -7.07 -7.51
C THR A 35 -13.03 -8.40 -8.25
N ASN A 36 -14.07 -8.91 -8.91
CA ASN A 36 -14.08 -10.16 -9.68
C ASN A 36 -14.83 -9.97 -11.00
N GLY A 37 -14.73 -10.97 -11.89
CA GLY A 37 -15.40 -10.97 -13.18
C GLY A 37 -14.72 -10.07 -14.22
N LYS A 38 -15.38 -9.91 -15.37
CA LYS A 38 -14.84 -9.21 -16.54
C LYS A 38 -14.49 -7.74 -16.28
N GLY A 39 -15.22 -7.06 -15.39
CA GLY A 39 -15.01 -5.66 -15.04
C GLY A 39 -14.11 -5.42 -13.82
N GLN A 40 -13.41 -6.45 -13.34
CA GLN A 40 -12.56 -6.33 -12.15
C GLN A 40 -11.53 -5.22 -12.27
N HIS A 41 -11.29 -4.52 -11.17
CA HIS A 41 -10.30 -3.46 -11.12
C HIS A 41 -8.86 -4.01 -11.17
N PRO A 42 -7.91 -3.37 -11.91
CA PRO A 42 -6.53 -3.85 -12.05
C PRO A 42 -5.78 -4.08 -10.73
N LEU A 43 -6.08 -3.26 -9.71
CA LEU A 43 -5.56 -3.47 -8.36
C LEU A 43 -5.90 -4.87 -7.82
N TYR A 44 -7.15 -5.29 -7.95
CA TYR A 44 -7.59 -6.59 -7.45
C TYR A 44 -7.08 -7.74 -8.31
N GLU A 45 -6.87 -7.53 -9.61
CA GLU A 45 -6.19 -8.50 -10.46
C GLU A 45 -4.76 -8.76 -9.98
N TYR A 46 -3.99 -7.69 -9.73
CA TYR A 46 -2.63 -7.80 -9.19
C TYR A 46 -2.62 -8.51 -7.83
N LEU A 47 -3.47 -8.10 -6.89
CA LEU A 47 -3.56 -8.71 -5.56
C LEU A 47 -3.92 -10.21 -5.62
N LYS A 48 -4.87 -10.59 -6.49
CA LYS A 48 -5.29 -11.99 -6.69
C LYS A 48 -4.23 -12.84 -7.39
N SER A 49 -3.40 -12.26 -8.26
CA SER A 49 -2.30 -12.96 -8.92
C SER A 49 -1.12 -13.25 -7.98
N ALA A 50 -0.87 -12.36 -7.02
CA ALA A 50 0.30 -12.44 -6.14
C ALA A 50 0.13 -13.42 -4.96
N CYS A 51 -1.12 -13.74 -4.60
CA CYS A 51 -1.41 -14.61 -3.45
C CYS A 51 -2.40 -15.72 -3.81
N PRO A 52 -2.16 -16.97 -3.35
CA PRO A 52 -3.07 -18.08 -3.61
C PRO A 52 -4.45 -17.81 -3.01
N SER A 53 -5.47 -18.42 -3.60
CA SER A 53 -6.85 -18.29 -3.13
C SER A 53 -7.02 -18.81 -1.69
N THR A 54 -7.89 -18.17 -0.93
CA THR A 54 -8.14 -18.52 0.47
C THR A 54 -8.98 -19.79 0.65
N SER A 55 -9.65 -20.25 -0.41
CA SER A 55 -10.47 -21.47 -0.42
C SER A 55 -10.51 -22.07 -1.83
N SER A 56 -10.43 -23.40 -1.90
CA SER A 56 -10.63 -24.16 -3.14
C SER A 56 -12.10 -24.23 -3.57
N LYS A 57 -13.03 -23.90 -2.67
CA LYS A 57 -14.47 -23.93 -2.93
C LYS A 57 -15.04 -22.52 -3.00
N PHE A 58 -15.91 -22.30 -3.97
CA PHE A 58 -16.78 -21.13 -4.01
C PHE A 58 -17.92 -21.28 -3.01
N TYR A 59 -18.44 -20.14 -2.56
CA TYR A 59 -19.78 -20.10 -1.97
C TYR A 59 -20.83 -20.45 -3.03
N ARG A 60 -22.09 -20.60 -2.61
CA ARG A 60 -23.20 -20.88 -3.54
C ARG A 60 -23.16 -19.93 -4.74
N THR A 61 -23.00 -20.48 -5.93
CA THR A 61 -22.87 -19.71 -7.19
C THR A 61 -24.07 -18.81 -7.44
N SER A 62 -25.26 -19.16 -6.96
CA SER A 62 -26.47 -18.31 -6.99
C SER A 62 -26.36 -17.01 -6.18
N ARG A 63 -25.29 -16.84 -5.38
CA ARG A 63 -24.97 -15.61 -4.64
C ARG A 63 -23.77 -14.86 -5.23
N LEU A 64 -23.24 -15.31 -6.37
CA LEU A 64 -22.14 -14.68 -7.08
C LEU A 64 -22.72 -14.01 -8.32
N PHE A 65 -22.64 -12.68 -8.36
CA PHE A 65 -23.24 -11.85 -9.40
C PHE A 65 -22.18 -11.32 -10.39
N TYR A 66 -21.27 -12.20 -10.84
CA TYR A 66 -20.20 -11.84 -11.77
C TYR A 66 -19.78 -13.04 -12.61
N GLU A 67 -19.25 -12.77 -13.80
CA GLU A 67 -18.69 -13.76 -14.72
C GLU A 67 -17.45 -13.20 -15.45
N PRO A 68 -16.50 -14.05 -15.87
CA PRO A 68 -16.41 -15.48 -15.57
C PRO A 68 -15.96 -15.74 -14.12
N LEU A 69 -16.13 -16.97 -13.64
CA LEU A 69 -15.59 -17.42 -12.35
C LEU A 69 -14.15 -17.92 -12.53
N ASP A 70 -13.21 -17.43 -11.71
CA ASP A 70 -11.80 -17.81 -11.66
C ASP A 70 -11.43 -18.40 -10.29
N GLY A 71 -10.60 -19.44 -10.28
CA GLY A 71 -10.12 -20.09 -9.05
C GLY A 71 -9.43 -19.13 -8.06
N ARG A 72 -8.96 -17.97 -8.49
CA ARG A 72 -8.32 -16.94 -7.67
C ARG A 72 -9.28 -15.88 -7.16
N ASP A 73 -10.55 -15.91 -7.55
CA ASP A 73 -11.52 -14.88 -7.18
C ASP A 73 -11.68 -14.68 -5.67
N ILE A 74 -12.00 -13.44 -5.31
CA ILE A 74 -12.38 -13.08 -3.95
C ILE A 74 -13.64 -13.85 -3.59
N ARG A 75 -13.57 -14.57 -2.47
CA ARG A 75 -14.57 -15.53 -2.05
C ARG A 75 -15.77 -14.86 -1.42
N TRP A 76 -15.57 -13.82 -0.62
CA TRP A 76 -16.66 -13.10 0.02
C TRP A 76 -16.26 -11.70 0.51
N ASN A 77 -17.25 -10.95 0.97
CA ASN A 77 -17.04 -9.68 1.67
C ASN A 77 -16.10 -9.87 2.87
N PHE A 78 -15.23 -8.89 3.11
CA PHE A 78 -14.19 -8.90 4.17
C PHE A 78 -13.01 -9.86 3.96
N GLU A 79 -12.76 -10.32 2.73
CA GLU A 79 -11.45 -10.88 2.38
C GLU A 79 -10.37 -9.78 2.43
N LYS A 80 -9.17 -10.13 2.91
CA LYS A 80 -8.16 -9.13 3.28
C LYS A 80 -6.85 -9.44 2.60
N PHE A 81 -6.13 -8.40 2.21
CA PHE A 81 -4.79 -8.47 1.65
C PHE A 81 -3.86 -7.63 2.52
N LEU A 82 -2.77 -8.22 2.96
CA LEU A 82 -1.70 -7.52 3.64
C LEU A 82 -0.62 -7.22 2.62
N VAL A 83 -0.22 -5.95 2.52
CA VAL A 83 0.77 -5.44 1.56
C VAL A 83 1.94 -4.87 2.35
N ASP A 84 3.16 -5.12 1.89
CA ASP A 84 4.38 -4.62 2.53
C ASP A 84 4.65 -3.14 2.17
N GLY A 85 5.68 -2.58 2.81
CA GLY A 85 6.11 -1.19 2.57
C GLY A 85 6.60 -0.89 1.15
N ASN A 86 6.89 -1.91 0.34
CA ASN A 86 7.33 -1.79 -1.04
C ASN A 86 6.17 -1.95 -2.03
N GLY A 87 4.93 -2.11 -1.54
CA GLY A 87 3.76 -2.34 -2.38
C GLY A 87 3.61 -3.80 -2.85
N LYS A 88 4.34 -4.76 -2.27
CA LYS A 88 4.22 -6.18 -2.61
C LYS A 88 3.22 -6.88 -1.70
N PRO A 89 2.27 -7.67 -2.26
CA PRO A 89 1.34 -8.47 -1.46
C PRO A 89 2.11 -9.51 -0.64
N PHE A 90 1.92 -9.48 0.68
CA PHE A 90 2.57 -10.37 1.63
C PHE A 90 1.68 -11.57 1.96
N LYS A 91 0.38 -11.33 2.19
CA LYS A 91 -0.54 -12.39 2.63
C LYS A 91 -1.97 -12.08 2.24
N ARG A 92 -2.72 -13.13 1.88
CA ARG A 92 -4.16 -13.09 1.63
C ARG A 92 -4.90 -13.88 2.69
N ILE A 93 -5.96 -13.30 3.23
CA ILE A 93 -6.58 -13.73 4.49
C ILE A 93 -8.08 -13.93 4.29
N HIS A 94 -8.54 -15.11 4.70
CA HIS A 94 -9.93 -15.55 4.50
C HIS A 94 -10.94 -14.61 5.20
N PRO A 95 -12.14 -14.38 4.62
CA PRO A 95 -13.18 -13.52 5.20
C PRO A 95 -13.46 -13.75 6.69
N ASN A 96 -13.57 -15.03 7.09
CA ASN A 96 -13.90 -15.43 8.46
C ASN A 96 -12.76 -15.25 9.48
N GLN A 97 -11.53 -14.94 9.04
CA GLN A 97 -10.45 -14.67 9.98
C GLN A 97 -10.63 -13.29 10.62
N LEU A 98 -10.52 -13.25 11.94
CA LEU A 98 -10.67 -12.05 12.74
C LEU A 98 -9.50 -11.10 12.51
N PRO A 99 -9.72 -9.77 12.54
CA PRO A 99 -8.62 -8.81 12.38
C PRO A 99 -7.48 -8.98 13.39
N SER A 100 -7.77 -9.41 14.62
CA SER A 100 -6.77 -9.65 15.67
C SER A 100 -5.74 -10.72 15.31
N THR A 101 -6.07 -11.69 14.45
CA THR A 101 -5.11 -12.73 14.05
C THR A 101 -4.00 -12.19 13.15
N MET A 102 -4.17 -10.98 12.60
CA MET A 102 -3.20 -10.34 11.70
C MET A 102 -2.17 -9.48 12.44
N GLU A 103 -2.34 -9.27 13.75
CA GLU A 103 -1.50 -8.33 14.52
C GLU A 103 -0.01 -8.68 14.44
N LYS A 104 0.33 -9.96 14.55
CA LYS A 104 1.72 -10.44 14.43
C LYS A 104 2.30 -10.21 13.04
N ASP A 105 1.51 -10.45 11.99
CA ASP A 105 1.95 -10.25 10.61
C ASP A 105 2.19 -8.74 10.34
N VAL A 106 1.31 -7.87 10.85
CA VAL A 106 1.44 -6.41 10.72
C VAL A 106 2.68 -5.92 11.49
N ALA A 107 2.87 -6.36 12.74
CA ALA A 107 4.03 -5.98 13.54
C ALA A 107 5.35 -6.35 12.85
N LEU A 108 5.40 -7.55 12.26
CA LEU A 108 6.55 -8.01 11.48
C LEU A 108 6.85 -7.11 10.28
N LEU A 109 5.84 -6.70 9.51
CA LEU A 109 6.04 -5.83 8.34
C LEU A 109 6.47 -4.43 8.74
N VAL A 110 5.91 -3.89 9.82
CA VAL A 110 6.32 -2.58 10.37
C VAL A 110 7.77 -2.65 10.87
N GLN A 111 8.17 -3.73 11.51
CA GLN A 111 9.55 -3.92 11.93
C GLN A 111 10.51 -3.96 10.72
N ARG A 112 10.22 -4.77 9.70
CA ARG A 112 11.02 -4.84 8.46
C ARG A 112 11.14 -3.49 7.76
N LEU A 113 10.05 -2.71 7.74
CA LEU A 113 10.06 -1.36 7.18
C LEU A 113 11.08 -0.46 7.90
N ARG A 114 11.10 -0.50 9.25
CA ARG A 114 12.03 0.28 10.07
C ARG A 114 13.48 -0.16 9.88
N GLU A 115 13.73 -1.47 9.80
CA GLU A 115 15.06 -2.03 9.56
C GLU A 115 15.60 -1.58 8.19
N ASN A 116 14.79 -1.68 7.13
CA ASN A 116 15.17 -1.24 5.79
C ASN A 116 15.49 0.26 5.73
N ALA A 117 14.73 1.10 6.44
CA ALA A 117 15.00 2.53 6.53
C ALA A 117 16.35 2.82 7.23
N THR A 118 16.69 2.03 8.25
CA THR A 118 17.96 2.17 9.00
C THR A 118 19.15 1.74 8.13
N THR A 119 19.03 0.62 7.41
CA THR A 119 20.07 0.16 6.47
C THR A 119 20.30 1.15 5.34
N ALA A 120 19.22 1.73 4.78
CA ALA A 120 19.35 2.77 3.75
C ALA A 120 20.07 4.02 4.26
N THR A 121 19.78 4.44 5.50
CA THR A 121 20.44 5.60 6.13
C THR A 121 21.93 5.32 6.40
N ASN A 122 22.26 4.13 6.88
CA ASN A 122 23.65 3.74 7.15
C ASN A 122 24.45 3.58 5.84
N ALA A 123 23.85 3.00 4.79
CA ALA A 123 24.48 2.87 3.48
C ALA A 123 24.73 4.24 2.82
N ALA A 124 23.79 5.19 2.94
CA ALA A 124 23.99 6.56 2.47
C ALA A 124 25.09 7.30 3.26
N THR A 125 25.21 7.04 4.56
CA THR A 125 26.25 7.63 5.42
C THR A 125 27.64 7.05 5.10
N THR A 126 27.74 5.74 4.86
CA THR A 126 28.98 5.08 4.46
C THR A 126 29.43 5.49 3.05
N ALA A 127 28.48 5.69 2.12
CA ALA A 127 28.78 6.21 0.78
C ALA A 127 29.29 7.66 0.80
N ALA A 128 28.86 8.48 1.77
CA ALA A 128 29.36 9.85 1.94
C ALA A 128 30.73 9.95 2.65
N THR A 129 31.28 8.83 3.17
CA THR A 129 32.57 8.82 3.89
C THR A 129 33.71 8.17 3.08
N THR A 130 33.50 7.86 1.79
CA THR A 130 34.55 7.31 0.92
C THR A 130 35.05 8.36 -0.07
N GLU A 131 35.55 9.48 0.45
CA GLU A 131 36.47 10.37 -0.26
C GLU A 131 37.45 10.94 0.78
N GLU A 132 38.37 10.11 1.28
CA GLU A 132 39.55 10.58 2.01
C GLU A 132 40.80 10.37 1.16
N ALA A 133 41.55 11.46 1.07
CA ALA A 133 42.64 11.78 0.15
C ALA A 133 43.89 10.90 0.29
N PRO A 134 44.79 10.89 -0.72
CA PRO A 134 46.20 10.71 -0.46
C PRO A 134 46.87 12.05 -0.15
N THR A 135 47.74 11.97 0.84
CA THR A 135 48.50 13.00 1.54
C THR A 135 49.41 13.84 0.64
N ALA A 136 49.41 15.17 0.81
CA ALA A 136 50.63 15.98 0.66
C ALA A 136 50.51 17.34 1.36
N ASN A 137 51.47 17.57 2.25
CA ASN A 137 51.77 18.78 3.00
C ASN A 137 52.15 19.95 2.08
N ALA A 138 51.55 21.14 2.24
CA ALA A 138 52.22 22.44 2.07
C ALA A 138 51.33 23.61 2.50
N THR A 139 51.88 24.42 3.39
CA THR A 139 51.41 25.70 3.91
C THR A 139 50.98 26.71 2.84
N ALA A 140 49.75 27.23 2.90
CA ALA A 140 49.38 28.50 2.28
C ALA A 140 48.16 29.18 2.96
N ILE A 141 48.34 30.46 3.26
CA ILE A 141 47.45 31.45 3.91
C ILE A 141 46.20 31.75 3.05
N PRO A 142 45.04 32.16 3.62
CA PRO A 142 43.76 32.15 2.91
C PRO A 142 43.63 33.30 1.89
N ARG A 143 43.05 33.00 0.73
CA ARG A 143 42.57 34.01 -0.22
C ARG A 143 41.06 33.89 -0.37
N ILE A 144 40.35 34.90 0.14
CA ILE A 144 38.98 35.22 -0.24
C ILE A 144 39.03 35.75 -1.67
N LEU A 145 38.29 35.14 -2.59
CA LEU A 145 37.93 35.76 -3.87
C LEU A 145 36.43 35.56 -4.14
N PRO A 146 35.75 36.58 -4.70
CA PRO A 146 34.30 36.65 -4.78
C PRO A 146 33.72 35.83 -5.94
N PHE A 147 32.46 35.45 -5.79
CA PHE A 147 31.54 34.91 -6.80
C PHE A 147 31.73 35.49 -8.21
N PRO A 148 31.51 34.67 -9.25
CA PRO A 148 30.86 35.14 -10.46
C PRO A 148 29.42 34.62 -10.57
N PHE A 149 28.55 35.59 -10.85
CA PHE A 149 27.14 35.51 -11.17
C PHE A 149 26.95 35.11 -12.66
N PHE A 150 25.70 34.74 -13.02
CA PHE A 150 25.08 34.62 -14.36
C PHE A 150 25.00 33.22 -15.02
N PRO A 151 24.03 32.98 -15.94
CA PRO A 151 22.61 33.42 -15.98
C PRO A 151 21.63 32.28 -16.29
N ILE A 152 20.33 32.57 -16.09
CA ILE A 152 19.19 31.81 -16.58
C ILE A 152 19.00 32.10 -18.09
N SER A 153 18.84 31.07 -18.92
CA SER A 153 18.15 31.12 -20.22
C SER A 153 16.83 30.35 -20.07
N GLY A 154 15.64 30.81 -20.48
CA GLY A 154 15.31 31.66 -21.61
C GLY A 154 14.33 30.86 -22.49
N PHE A 155 13.06 31.29 -22.47
CA PHE A 155 11.92 30.76 -23.24
C PHE A 155 12.18 30.63 -24.75
N THR A 156 11.60 29.58 -25.35
CA THR A 156 10.66 29.66 -26.48
C THR A 156 9.59 28.59 -26.29
#